data_AF-A0A836UM48-F1
#
_entry.id   AF-A0A836UM48-F1
#
_cell.length_a   1.000
_cell.length_b   1.000
_cell.length_c   1.000
_cell.angle_alpha   90.00
_cell.angle_beta   90.00
_cell.angle_gamma   90.00
#
_symmetry.space_group_name_H-M   'P 1'
#
loop_
_entity.id
_entity.type
_entity.pdbx_description
1 polymer ?
#
loop_
_entity_poly.entity_id
_entity_poly.type
_entity_poly.pdbx_seq_one_letter_code
_entity_poly.pdbx_strand_id
1 'polypeptide(L)' 'MEKGFGRDQIERVARVYKCNQDASRALGITTRSFSRLCRKYDIESPFARRRRQLHEFRGGALAAG' A
#
# COMPACT_ATOMS: atom_id res chain seq x y z
N MET A 1 26.99 -1.74 -1.07
CA MET A 1 25.91 -1.95 -2.06
C MET A 1 24.59 -2.11 -1.32
N GLU A 2 23.87 -1.01 -1.08
CA GLU A 2 22.48 -1.09 -0.60
C GLU A 2 21.63 -1.67 -1.73
N LYS A 3 21.41 -2.99 -1.71
CA LYS A 3 20.42 -3.65 -2.55
C LYS A 3 19.04 -3.21 -2.06
N GLY A 4 18.60 -2.03 -2.48
CA GLY A 4 17.25 -1.55 -2.20
C GLY A 4 16.21 -2.54 -2.73
N PHE A 5 15.03 -2.56 -2.10
CA PHE A 5 13.91 -3.39 -2.55
C PHE A 5 13.53 -3.06 -3.99
N GLY A 6 13.55 -4.08 -4.86
CA GLY A 6 13.15 -3.95 -6.26
C GLY A 6 11.63 -3.77 -6.39
N ARG A 7 11.20 -3.24 -7.54
CA ARG A 7 9.78 -3.03 -7.86
C ARG A 7 8.95 -4.29 -7.68
N ASP A 8 9.40 -5.43 -8.22
CA ASP A 8 8.68 -6.71 -8.16
C ASP A 8 8.51 -7.22 -6.74
N GLN A 9 9.49 -6.98 -5.87
CA GLN A 9 9.43 -7.35 -4.47
C GLN A 9 8.39 -6.51 -3.72
N ILE A 10 8.36 -5.21 -3.97
CA ILE A 10 7.35 -4.31 -3.39
C ILE A 10 5.95 -4.65 -3.91
N GLU A 11 5.82 -4.95 -5.21
CA GLU A 11 4.54 -5.31 -5.81
C GLU A 11 3.99 -6.62 -5.22
N ARG A 12 4.83 -7.66 -5.12
CA ARG A 12 4.43 -8.94 -4.54
C ARG A 12 3.92 -8.76 -3.12
N VAL A 13 4.64 -8.01 -2.29
CA VAL A 13 4.26 -7.77 -0.91
C VAL A 13 2.98 -6.92 -0.82
N ALA A 14 2.85 -5.88 -1.66
CA ALA A 14 1.63 -5.07 -1.73
C ALA A 14 0.40 -5.88 -2.17
N ARG A 15 0.57 -6.90 -3.02
CA ARG A 15 -0.52 -7.79 -3.44
C ARG A 15 -0.87 -8.85 -2.38
N VAL A 16 0.15 -9.47 -1.76
CA VAL A 16 -0.03 -10.56 -0.78
C VAL A 16 -0.65 -10.06 0.53
N TYR A 17 -0.20 -8.91 1.03
CA TYR A 17 -0.63 -8.42 2.33
C TYR A 17 -1.84 -7.47 2.24
N LYS A 18 -2.71 -7.55 3.26
CA LYS A 18 -3.94 -6.75 3.34
C LYS A 18 -3.70 -5.35 3.90
N CYS A 19 -2.61 -5.11 4.62
CA CYS A 19 -2.28 -3.81 5.20
C CYS A 19 -0.79 -3.46 5.07
N ASN A 20 -0.47 -2.16 5.10
CA ASN A 20 0.91 -1.68 4.98
C ASN A 20 1.79 -2.13 6.16
N GLN A 21 1.20 -2.43 7.33
CA GLN A 21 1.93 -2.83 8.52
C GLN A 21 2.49 -4.25 8.39
N ASP A 22 1.68 -5.20 7.91
CA ASP A 22 2.13 -6.57 7.64
C ASP A 22 3.15 -6.60 6.50
N ALA A 23 2.89 -5.84 5.44
CA ALA A 23 3.80 -5.66 4.32
C ALA A 23 5.17 -5.12 4.76
N SER A 24 5.19 -4.09 5.59
CA SER A 24 6.44 -3.51 6.09
C SER A 24 7.16 -4.44 7.06
N ARG A 25 6.43 -5.21 7.87
CA ARG A 25 6.99 -6.21 8.79
C ARG A 25 7.64 -7.36 8.03
N ALA A 26 7.02 -7.84 6.96
CA ALA A 26 7.57 -8.89 6.10
C ALA A 26 8.88 -8.48 5.40
N LEU A 27 9.01 -7.20 5.08
CA LEU A 27 10.22 -6.62 4.48
C LEU A 27 11.25 -6.15 5.52
N GLY A 28 10.93 -6.17 6.82
CA GLY A 28 11.79 -5.66 7.87
C GLY A 28 12.02 -4.14 7.81
N ILE A 29 11.07 -3.39 7.24
CA ILE A 29 11.16 -1.93 7.10
C ILE A 29 10.04 -1.22 7.85
N THR A 30 10.17 0.10 7.99
CA THR A 30 9.09 0.93 8.53
C THR A 30 7.95 1.08 7.51
N THR A 31 6.72 1.27 8.02
CA THR A 31 5.55 1.58 7.19
C THR A 31 5.73 2.83 6.33
N ARG A 32 6.48 3.83 6.84
CA ARG A 32 6.82 5.06 6.11
C ARG A 32 7.75 4.76 4.93
N SER A 33 8.78 3.93 5.14
CA SER A 33 9.67 3.49 4.05
C SER A 33 8.91 2.70 2.99
N PHE A 34 8.05 1.76 3.42
CA PHE A 34 7.21 1.00 2.49
C PHE A 34 6.30 1.91 1.65
N SER A 35 5.65 2.88 2.29
CA SER A 35 4.78 3.85 1.59
C SER A 35 5.55 4.71 0.58
N ARG A 36 6.81 5.09 0.89
CA ARG A 36 7.68 5.80 -0.05
C ARG A 36 8.05 4.92 -1.24
N LEU A 37 8.35 3.64 -1.02
CA LEU A 37 8.68 2.69 -2.08
C LEU A 37 7.48 2.42 -2.99
N CYS A 38 6.28 2.25 -2.43
CA CYS A 38 5.05 2.14 -3.22
C CYS A 38 4.87 3.37 -4.13
N ARG A 39 5.05 4.59 -3.62
CA ARG A 39 4.97 5.82 -4.45
C ARG A 39 6.08 5.90 -5.49
N LYS A 40 7.31 5.53 -5.12
CA LYS A 40 8.47 5.54 -6.04
C LYS A 40 8.24 4.64 -7.25
N TYR A 41 7.58 3.51 -7.06
CA TYR A 41 7.33 2.51 -8.10
C TYR A 41 5.91 2.56 -8.68
N ASP A 42 5.12 3.55 -8.31
CA ASP A 42 3.71 3.72 -8.70
C ASP A 42 2.84 2.47 -8.42
N ILE A 43 3.09 1.81 -7.28
CA ILE A 43 2.36 0.63 -6.82
C ILE A 43 1.26 1.07 -5.84
N GLU A 44 0.03 0.63 -6.09
CA GLU A 44 -1.07 0.84 -5.16
C GLU A 44 -0.80 0.10 -3.84
N SER A 45 -0.57 0.85 -2.76
CA SER A 45 -0.38 0.24 -1.44
C SER A 45 -1.70 -0.32 -0.88
N PRO A 46 -1.66 -1.40 -0.06
CA PRO A 46 -2.84 -1.92 0.62
C PRO A 46 -3.63 -0.84 1.41
N PHE A 47 -2.93 0.12 2.01
CA PHE A 47 -3.55 1.26 2.68
C PHE A 47 -4.28 2.18 1.72
N ALA A 48 -3.70 2.47 0.54
CA ALA A 48 -4.34 3.28 -0.48
C ALA A 48 -5.62 2.59 -0.99
N ARG A 49 -5.56 1.28 -1.26
CA ARG A 49 -6.72 0.46 -1.62
C ARG A 49 -7.81 0.51 -0.55
N ARG A 50 -7.46 0.29 0.73
CA ARG A 50 -8.42 0.37 1.84
C ARG A 50 -9.01 1.78 1.99
N ARG A 51 -8.20 2.82 1.86
CA ARG A 51 -8.66 4.21 1.93
C ARG A 51 -9.62 4.54 0.79
N ARG A 52 -9.34 4.05 -0.43
CA ARG A 52 -10.23 4.17 -1.58
C ARG A 52 -11.57 3.47 -1.31
N GLN A 53 -11.56 2.23 -0.81
CA GLN A 53 -12.79 1.52 -0.44
C GLN A 53 -13.60 2.26 0.64
N LEU A 54 -12.94 2.84 1.64
CA LEU A 54 -13.61 3.67 2.66
C LEU A 54 -14.17 4.97 2.07
N HIS A 55 -13.47 5.58 1.11
CA HIS A 55 -13.92 6.78 0.44
C HIS A 55 -15.06 6.49 -0.55
N GLU A 56 -15.05 5.35 -1.25
CA GLU A 56 -16.16 4.88 -2.09
C GLU A 56 -17.38 4.56 -1.23
N PHE A 57 -17.19 3.91 -0.07
CA PHE A 57 -18.28 3.64 0.87
C PHE A 57 -18.89 4.93 1.46
N ARG A 58 -18.05 5.93 1.78
CA ARG A 58 -18.52 7.25 2.26
C ARG A 58 -19.05 8.15 1.14
N GLY A 59 -18.52 8.03 -0.08
CA GLY A 59 -18.96 8.78 -1.26
C GLY A 59 -20.25 8.24 -1.87
N GLY A 60 -20.55 6.96 -1.68
CA GLY A 60 -21.86 6.38 -1.99
C GLY A 60 -22.98 6.89 -1.08
N ALA A 61 -22.66 7.38 0.12
CA ALA A 61 -23.64 8.00 1.02
C ALA A 61 -24.00 9.45 0.65
N LEU A 62 -23.22 10.10 -0.22
CA LEU A 62 -23.48 11.46 -0.73
C LEU A 62 -24.10 11.48 -2.14
N ALA A 63 -24.23 10.33 -2.80
CA ALA A 63 -24.88 10.19 -4.10
C ALA A 63 -26.29 9.56 -4.02
N ALA A 64 -26.83 9.39 -2.79
CA ALA A 64 -28.15 8.81 -2.53
C ALA A 64 -28.99 9.66 -1.56
N GLY A 65 -28.85 10.99 -1.63
CA GLY A 65 -29.64 11.96 -0.85
C GLY A 65 -29.89 13.22 -1.65
#